data_AF-A0A848CZC6-F1
#
_entry.id   AF-A0A848CZC6-F1
#
_cell.length_a   1.000
_cell.length_b   1.000
_cell.length_c   1.000
_cell.angle_alpha   90.00
_cell.angle_beta   90.00
_cell.angle_gamma   90.00
#
_symmetry.space_group_name_H-M   'P 1'
#
loop_
_entity.id
_entity.type
_entity.pdbx_description
1 polymer ?
#
loop_
_entity_poly.entity_id
_entity_poly.type
_entity_poly.pdbx_seq_one_letter_code
_entity_poly.pdbx_strand_id
1 'polypeptide(L)'
;MQTTSRQFLLVFLTALLLFFPNTNAFAANENLFAHQNTTIPEKQNVENIIVMGGDVTVYGTVRDAVVIFNGNLTVKKSARIQGIVLVIGGSIHQEPGAQVTDNILSLAFDSATKNSLFIAGIALFGFWLARMAFSLVLLVLPVLTAYVMKQRIEPFARLLYRSPIQLLTVGFIISLSVVALSILLSITIIGIPFVVLMLLLIILIFIVGLAAMSMIVGEWLPGNAGKSAEIKAFTGTGVIIACVNLPFFGSLLLLCLLWISLGMMAMWIREKMDKKKQAL
;
A
#
# COMPACT_ATOMS: atom_id res chain seq x y z
N MET A 1 5.69 -1.58 -34.13
CA MET A 1 4.77 -1.20 -33.03
C MET A 1 3.53 -2.13 -32.89
N GLN A 2 3.47 -3.31 -33.52
CA GLN A 2 2.32 -4.25 -33.41
C GLN A 2 2.57 -5.49 -32.53
N THR A 3 3.81 -5.75 -32.11
CA THR A 3 4.19 -6.99 -31.41
C THR A 3 3.85 -6.99 -29.91
N THR A 4 3.92 -5.83 -29.25
CA THR A 4 3.62 -5.70 -27.81
C THR A 4 2.13 -5.84 -27.49
N SER A 5 1.24 -5.45 -28.41
CA SER A 5 -0.21 -5.58 -28.23
C SER A 5 -0.67 -7.05 -28.30
N ARG A 6 -0.10 -7.87 -29.21
CA ARG A 6 -0.38 -9.32 -29.27
C ARG A 6 0.11 -10.06 -28.03
N GLN A 7 1.26 -9.66 -27.46
CA GLN A 7 1.78 -10.27 -26.24
C GLN A 7 0.92 -9.93 -25.02
N PHE A 8 0.44 -8.69 -24.90
CA PHE A 8 -0.52 -8.33 -23.86
C PHE A 8 -1.86 -9.05 -23.99
N LEU A 9 -2.36 -9.20 -25.21
CA LEU A 9 -3.62 -9.91 -25.46
C LEU A 9 -3.49 -11.41 -25.18
N LEU A 10 -2.35 -12.04 -25.50
CA LEU A 10 -2.06 -13.44 -25.16
C LEU A 10 -1.92 -13.66 -23.65
N VAL A 11 -1.25 -12.76 -22.93
CA VAL A 11 -1.13 -12.82 -21.45
C VAL A 11 -2.48 -12.58 -20.77
N PHE A 12 -3.29 -11.67 -21.29
CA PHE A 12 -4.64 -11.42 -20.76
C PHE A 12 -5.57 -12.62 -21.01
N LEU A 13 -5.49 -13.25 -22.19
CA LEU A 13 -6.33 -14.41 -22.54
C LEU A 13 -5.88 -15.70 -21.83
N THR A 14 -4.58 -15.86 -21.54
CA THR A 14 -4.06 -16.93 -20.66
C THR A 14 -4.38 -16.69 -19.19
N ALA A 15 -4.34 -15.44 -18.70
CA ALA A 15 -4.80 -15.10 -17.36
C ALA A 15 -6.32 -15.30 -17.20
N LEU A 16 -7.10 -15.01 -18.26
CA LEU A 16 -8.54 -15.27 -18.30
C LEU A 16 -8.83 -16.78 -18.28
N LEU A 17 -8.04 -17.59 -19.00
CA LEU A 17 -8.10 -19.05 -18.98
C LEU A 17 -7.66 -19.66 -17.63
N LEU A 18 -6.79 -18.99 -16.87
CA LEU A 18 -6.43 -19.38 -15.50
C LEU A 18 -7.47 -18.96 -14.45
N PHE A 19 -8.36 -18.02 -14.78
CA PHE A 19 -9.48 -17.57 -13.93
C PHE A 19 -10.79 -18.31 -14.23
N PHE A 20 -10.90 -19.01 -15.36
CA PHE A 20 -11.92 -20.04 -15.55
C PHE A 20 -11.40 -21.36 -14.95
N PRO A 21 -12.03 -21.92 -13.90
CA PRO A 21 -11.70 -23.26 -13.45
C PRO A 21 -12.20 -24.27 -14.50
N ASN A 22 -11.40 -24.52 -15.53
CA ASN A 22 -11.55 -25.69 -16.36
C ASN A 22 -10.59 -26.77 -15.85
N THR A 23 -11.11 -27.66 -15.01
CA THR A 23 -11.15 -29.10 -15.33
C THR A 23 -11.79 -29.87 -14.18
N ASN A 24 -12.99 -30.39 -14.44
CA ASN A 24 -13.33 -31.81 -14.38
C ASN A 24 -12.46 -32.65 -13.42
N ALA A 25 -12.88 -32.75 -12.16
CA ALA A 25 -12.49 -33.85 -11.29
C ALA A 25 -13.61 -34.89 -11.34
N PHE A 26 -13.40 -35.95 -12.13
CA PHE A 26 -14.11 -37.21 -11.94
C PHE A 26 -13.70 -37.76 -10.57
N ALA A 27 -14.63 -37.73 -9.62
CA ALA A 27 -14.54 -38.50 -8.38
C ALA A 27 -15.89 -39.17 -8.16
N ALA A 28 -15.86 -40.49 -8.09
CA ALA A 28 -17.01 -41.36 -7.92
C ALA A 28 -17.54 -41.27 -6.47
N ASN A 29 -18.50 -40.38 -6.23
CA ASN A 29 -19.66 -40.53 -5.34
C ASN A 29 -20.44 -39.21 -5.30
N GLU A 30 -21.73 -39.26 -4.97
CA GLU A 30 -22.78 -38.23 -5.15
C GLU A 30 -22.45 -36.80 -4.65
N ASN A 31 -21.65 -36.03 -5.39
CA ASN A 31 -21.51 -34.59 -5.18
C ASN A 31 -22.57 -33.83 -6.00
N LEU A 32 -23.46 -33.10 -5.32
CA LEU A 32 -24.51 -32.31 -5.96
C LEU A 32 -24.01 -30.89 -6.26
N PHE A 33 -23.71 -30.63 -7.53
CA PHE A 33 -23.42 -29.30 -8.05
C PHE A 33 -24.65 -28.77 -8.78
N ALA A 34 -25.28 -27.73 -8.25
CA ALA A 34 -26.51 -27.18 -8.82
C ALA A 34 -26.43 -25.65 -8.97
N HIS A 35 -26.91 -25.17 -10.12
CA HIS A 35 -27.06 -23.74 -10.44
C HIS A 35 -28.53 -23.28 -10.31
N GLN A 36 -29.34 -24.11 -9.66
CA GLN A 36 -30.78 -23.91 -9.47
C GLN A 36 -31.15 -24.30 -8.04
N ASN A 37 -32.37 -23.96 -7.61
CA ASN A 37 -32.85 -24.28 -6.28
C ASN A 37 -32.75 -25.78 -6.01
N THR A 38 -32.10 -26.16 -4.92
CA THR A 38 -31.77 -27.55 -4.61
C THR A 38 -32.42 -27.99 -3.31
N THR A 39 -33.20 -29.06 -3.38
CA THR A 39 -33.84 -29.65 -2.20
C THR A 39 -33.27 -31.03 -1.93
N ILE A 40 -32.71 -31.23 -0.74
CA ILE A 40 -32.16 -32.52 -0.31
C ILE A 40 -33.19 -33.22 0.57
N PRO A 41 -33.83 -34.32 0.14
CA PRO A 41 -34.83 -35.05 0.92
C PRO A 41 -34.24 -35.81 2.11
N GLU A 42 -35.09 -36.15 3.10
CA GLU A 42 -34.72 -36.73 4.40
C GLU A 42 -33.87 -38.02 4.35
N LYS A 43 -33.95 -38.79 3.25
CA LYS A 43 -33.26 -40.07 3.10
C LYS A 43 -31.95 -39.99 2.32
N GLN A 44 -31.52 -38.79 1.93
CA GLN A 44 -30.31 -38.59 1.16
C GLN A 44 -29.16 -38.16 2.07
N ASN A 45 -28.02 -38.83 1.92
CA ASN A 45 -26.77 -38.48 2.57
C ASN A 45 -25.84 -37.91 1.50
N VAL A 46 -25.43 -36.66 1.67
CA VAL A 46 -24.55 -35.98 0.70
C VAL A 46 -23.28 -35.56 1.42
N GLU A 47 -22.14 -35.68 0.75
CA GLU A 47 -20.86 -35.28 1.34
C GLU A 47 -20.71 -33.77 1.26
N ASN A 48 -20.83 -33.19 0.06
CA ASN A 48 -20.67 -31.76 -0.18
C ASN A 48 -21.81 -31.18 -1.03
N ILE A 49 -22.29 -30.00 -0.63
CA ILE A 49 -23.26 -29.21 -1.39
C ILE A 49 -22.59 -27.90 -1.79
N ILE A 50 -22.52 -27.64 -3.10
CA ILE A 50 -22.04 -26.37 -3.62
C ILE A 50 -23.10 -25.82 -4.59
N VAL A 51 -23.72 -24.71 -4.21
CA VAL A 51 -24.77 -24.06 -5.00
C VAL A 51 -24.42 -22.60 -5.29
N MET A 52 -24.59 -22.19 -6.54
CA MET A 52 -24.35 -20.82 -6.98
C MET A 52 -25.63 -20.24 -7.58
N GLY A 53 -26.14 -19.15 -7.00
CA GLY A 53 -27.29 -18.39 -7.51
C GLY A 53 -28.67 -19.02 -7.25
N GLY A 54 -28.76 -20.03 -6.39
CA GLY A 54 -30.01 -20.74 -6.06
C GLY A 54 -30.17 -20.99 -4.56
N ASP A 55 -31.42 -21.14 -4.13
CA ASP A 55 -31.76 -21.44 -2.73
C ASP A 55 -31.62 -22.93 -2.44
N VAL A 56 -31.15 -23.28 -1.24
CA VAL A 56 -30.98 -24.68 -0.81
C VAL A 56 -31.90 -24.97 0.36
N THR A 57 -32.70 -26.04 0.24
CA THR A 57 -33.49 -26.57 1.34
C THR A 57 -33.00 -27.96 1.72
N VAL A 58 -32.53 -28.14 2.95
CA VAL A 58 -31.99 -29.42 3.42
C VAL A 58 -32.99 -30.06 4.40
N TYR A 59 -33.41 -31.29 4.09
CA TYR A 59 -34.15 -32.19 4.98
C TYR A 59 -33.29 -33.39 5.40
N GLY A 60 -32.30 -33.79 4.60
CA GLY A 60 -31.42 -34.95 4.82
C GLY A 60 -30.14 -34.64 5.61
N THR A 61 -29.12 -35.49 5.46
CA THR A 61 -27.84 -35.36 6.18
C THR A 61 -26.71 -34.90 5.25
N VAL A 62 -25.92 -33.92 5.70
CA VAL A 62 -24.71 -33.45 5.02
C VAL A 62 -23.49 -33.69 5.92
N ARG A 63 -22.47 -34.37 5.38
CA ARG A 63 -21.30 -34.77 6.18
C ARG A 63 -20.22 -33.69 6.26
N ASP A 64 -19.84 -33.05 5.15
CA ASP A 64 -18.58 -32.28 5.10
C ASP A 64 -18.76 -30.77 4.94
N ALA A 65 -19.49 -30.31 3.92
CA ALA A 65 -19.66 -28.87 3.70
C ALA A 65 -20.93 -28.49 2.93
N VAL A 66 -21.50 -27.34 3.28
CA VAL A 66 -22.54 -26.65 2.52
C VAL A 66 -22.04 -25.26 2.18
N VAL A 67 -21.80 -25.00 0.89
CA VAL A 67 -21.34 -23.71 0.38
C VAL A 67 -22.36 -23.14 -0.59
N ILE A 68 -22.92 -21.98 -0.27
CA ILE A 68 -23.91 -21.30 -1.10
C ILE A 68 -23.41 -19.90 -1.43
N PHE A 69 -23.35 -19.59 -2.71
CA PHE A 69 -23.07 -18.25 -3.22
C PHE A 69 -24.35 -17.63 -3.77
N ASN A 70 -24.71 -16.45 -3.28
CA ASN A 70 -25.84 -15.64 -3.74
C ASN A 70 -27.18 -16.40 -3.73
N GLY A 71 -27.50 -17.03 -2.59
CA GLY A 71 -28.73 -17.79 -2.36
C GLY A 71 -28.93 -18.08 -0.87
N ASN A 72 -30.13 -18.52 -0.49
CA ASN A 72 -30.51 -18.72 0.90
C ASN A 72 -30.45 -20.20 1.30
N LEU A 73 -30.04 -20.49 2.54
CA LEU A 73 -30.09 -21.83 3.11
C LEU A 73 -31.28 -21.96 4.06
N THR A 74 -32.15 -22.93 3.81
CA THR A 74 -33.20 -23.34 4.74
C THR A 74 -32.91 -24.74 5.27
N VAL A 75 -32.61 -24.84 6.56
CA VAL A 75 -32.35 -26.11 7.25
C VAL A 75 -33.61 -26.54 7.99
N LYS A 76 -34.20 -27.67 7.56
CA LYS A 76 -35.46 -28.20 8.11
C LYS A 76 -35.22 -29.03 9.35
N LYS A 77 -36.27 -29.24 10.15
CA LYS A 77 -36.22 -29.96 11.43
C LYS A 77 -35.56 -31.34 11.38
N SER A 78 -35.66 -32.07 10.27
CA SER A 78 -35.09 -33.40 10.07
C SER A 78 -33.62 -33.40 9.62
N ALA A 79 -33.07 -32.23 9.27
CA ALA A 79 -31.75 -32.14 8.69
C ALA A 79 -30.61 -32.19 9.72
N ARG A 80 -29.51 -32.83 9.31
CA ARG A 80 -28.27 -32.95 10.09
C ARG A 80 -27.09 -32.51 9.25
N ILE A 81 -26.44 -31.41 9.61
CA ILE A 81 -25.23 -30.91 8.93
C ILE A 81 -24.07 -31.02 9.92
N GLN A 82 -23.16 -31.96 9.66
CA GLN A 82 -21.98 -32.21 10.51
C GLN A 82 -20.81 -31.28 10.13
N GLY A 83 -20.84 -30.76 8.91
CA GLY A 83 -19.79 -29.97 8.29
C GLY A 83 -19.84 -28.46 8.50
N ILE A 84 -19.02 -27.73 7.73
CA ILE A 84 -19.02 -26.25 7.70
C ILE A 84 -20.16 -25.74 6.83
N VAL A 85 -20.85 -24.71 7.30
CA VAL A 85 -21.88 -24.00 6.52
C VAL A 85 -21.37 -22.62 6.16
N LEU A 86 -21.18 -22.35 4.87
CA LEU A 86 -20.76 -21.06 4.34
C LEU A 86 -21.83 -20.52 3.39
N VAL A 87 -22.49 -19.42 3.76
CA VAL A 87 -23.46 -18.73 2.91
C VAL A 87 -22.96 -17.31 2.63
N ILE A 88 -22.74 -16.99 1.36
CA ILE A 88 -22.21 -15.70 0.92
C ILE A 88 -23.29 -14.98 0.12
N GLY A 89 -23.77 -13.84 0.63
CA GLY A 89 -24.74 -12.97 -0.03
C GLY A 89 -26.21 -13.34 0.13
N GLY A 90 -26.55 -14.30 1.00
CA GLY A 90 -27.92 -14.69 1.33
C GLY A 90 -28.14 -14.84 2.83
N SER A 91 -29.29 -15.38 3.24
CA SER A 91 -29.64 -15.65 4.64
C SER A 91 -29.63 -17.14 4.98
N ILE A 92 -29.50 -17.45 6.27
CA ILE A 92 -29.63 -18.80 6.81
C ILE A 92 -30.87 -18.83 7.71
N HIS A 93 -31.79 -19.74 7.40
CA HIS A 93 -32.99 -20.00 8.20
C HIS A 93 -32.95 -21.43 8.72
N GLN A 94 -32.87 -21.59 10.04
CA GLN A 94 -32.83 -22.89 10.70
C GLN A 94 -34.11 -23.13 11.50
N GLU A 95 -34.80 -24.24 11.23
CA GLU A 95 -36.01 -24.61 11.97
C GLU A 95 -35.70 -25.26 13.33
N PRO A 96 -36.58 -25.10 14.34
CA PRO A 96 -36.42 -25.73 15.66
C PRO A 96 -36.34 -27.26 15.57
N GLY A 97 -35.16 -27.81 15.87
CA GLY A 97 -34.86 -29.25 15.85
C GLY A 97 -33.84 -29.69 14.78
N ALA A 98 -33.46 -28.79 13.86
CA ALA A 98 -32.35 -29.01 12.95
C ALA A 98 -31.00 -29.08 13.69
N GLN A 99 -30.15 -30.06 13.37
CA GLN A 99 -28.84 -30.23 13.98
C GLN A 99 -27.75 -29.72 13.03
N VAL A 100 -27.19 -28.54 13.32
CA VAL A 100 -26.12 -27.91 12.53
C VAL A 100 -24.93 -27.69 13.46
N THR A 101 -23.73 -28.04 13.00
CA THR A 101 -22.46 -27.76 13.71
C THR A 101 -22.26 -26.26 13.95
N ASP A 102 -21.53 -25.88 15.00
CA ASP A 102 -21.29 -24.50 15.42
C ASP A 102 -20.49 -23.63 14.42
N ASN A 103 -20.00 -24.22 13.31
CA ASN A 103 -19.18 -23.55 12.31
C ASN A 103 -20.05 -22.96 11.18
N ILE A 104 -20.96 -22.07 11.54
CA ILE A 104 -21.81 -21.34 10.59
C ILE A 104 -21.16 -19.98 10.28
N LEU A 105 -20.70 -19.82 9.03
CA LEU A 105 -20.17 -18.56 8.52
C LEU A 105 -21.16 -17.98 7.49
N SER A 106 -21.89 -16.95 7.91
CA SER A 106 -22.78 -16.20 7.01
C SER A 106 -22.16 -14.85 6.68
N LEU A 107 -21.84 -14.62 5.42
CA LEU A 107 -21.40 -13.34 4.88
C LEU A 107 -22.57 -12.71 4.13
N ALA A 108 -23.55 -12.17 4.87
CA ALA A 108 -24.66 -11.47 4.26
C ALA A 108 -24.20 -10.12 3.71
N PHE A 109 -24.52 -9.79 2.45
CA PHE A 109 -24.37 -8.43 1.91
C PHE A 109 -25.53 -7.54 2.35
N ASP A 110 -25.79 -7.51 3.65
CA ASP A 110 -26.77 -6.61 4.25
C ASP A 110 -26.31 -5.15 4.15
N SER A 111 -27.17 -4.22 4.54
CA SER A 111 -26.86 -2.79 4.51
C SER A 111 -25.64 -2.44 5.37
N ALA A 112 -25.44 -3.12 6.51
CA ALA A 112 -24.31 -2.92 7.41
C ALA A 112 -22.97 -3.38 6.78
N THR A 113 -22.95 -4.55 6.15
CA THR A 113 -21.78 -5.11 5.47
C THR A 113 -21.45 -4.30 4.22
N LYS A 114 -22.46 -3.89 3.43
CA LYS A 114 -22.26 -2.99 2.28
C LYS A 114 -21.69 -1.64 2.71
N ASN A 115 -22.19 -1.05 3.79
CA ASN A 115 -21.68 0.22 4.31
C ASN A 115 -20.23 0.06 4.80
N SER A 116 -19.92 -1.03 5.51
CA SER A 116 -18.56 -1.32 5.99
C SER A 116 -17.58 -1.54 4.83
N LEU A 117 -17.99 -2.28 3.80
CA LEU A 117 -17.18 -2.52 2.61
C LEU A 117 -16.97 -1.24 1.80
N PHE A 118 -17.97 -0.36 1.75
CA PHE A 118 -17.87 0.95 1.10
C PHE A 118 -16.93 1.89 1.85
N ILE A 119 -17.01 1.95 3.18
CA ILE A 119 -16.08 2.72 4.03
C ILE A 119 -14.66 2.17 3.87
N ALA A 120 -14.48 0.85 3.92
CA ALA A 120 -13.19 0.22 3.68
C ALA A 120 -12.66 0.54 2.28
N GLY A 121 -13.53 0.47 1.26
CA GLY A 121 -13.19 0.84 -0.12
C GLY A 121 -12.75 2.30 -0.23
N ILE A 122 -13.47 3.23 0.38
CA ILE A 122 -13.10 4.65 0.42
C ILE A 122 -11.79 4.85 1.16
N ALA A 123 -11.58 4.17 2.29
CA ALA A 123 -10.36 4.30 3.08
C ALA A 123 -9.14 3.79 2.30
N LEU A 124 -9.26 2.63 1.64
CA LEU A 124 -8.20 2.06 0.80
C LEU A 124 -7.93 2.95 -0.42
N PHE A 125 -8.99 3.39 -1.09
CA PHE A 125 -8.86 4.29 -2.25
C PHE A 125 -8.27 5.64 -1.85
N GLY A 126 -8.72 6.21 -0.73
CA GLY A 126 -8.22 7.46 -0.17
C GLY A 126 -6.75 7.35 0.24
N PHE A 127 -6.35 6.25 0.88
CA PHE A 127 -4.95 5.97 1.18
C PHE A 127 -4.10 5.88 -0.09
N TRP A 128 -4.57 5.16 -1.11
CA TRP A 128 -3.86 5.03 -2.38
C TRP A 128 -3.74 6.37 -3.12
N LEU A 129 -4.81 7.17 -3.12
CA LEU A 129 -4.84 8.50 -3.73
C LEU A 129 -3.93 9.49 -2.98
N ALA A 130 -3.95 9.49 -1.64
CA ALA A 130 -3.07 10.30 -0.82
C ALA A 130 -1.60 9.93 -1.06
N ARG A 131 -1.30 8.64 -1.18
CA ARG A 131 0.03 8.14 -1.53
C ARG A 131 0.49 8.61 -2.92
N MET A 132 -0.39 8.56 -3.92
CA MET A 132 -0.11 9.11 -5.24
C MET A 132 0.14 10.62 -5.21
N ALA A 133 -0.70 11.38 -4.51
CA ALA A 133 -0.54 12.83 -4.36
C ALA A 133 0.79 13.18 -3.67
N PHE A 134 1.14 12.49 -2.58
CA PHE A 134 2.43 12.64 -1.91
C PHE A 134 3.60 12.37 -2.85
N SER A 135 3.53 11.28 -3.63
CA SER A 135 4.55 10.93 -4.61
C SER A 135 4.72 11.99 -5.71
N LEU A 136 3.62 12.60 -6.18
CA LEU A 136 3.67 13.68 -7.17
C LEU A 136 4.30 14.94 -6.60
N VAL A 137 3.95 15.32 -5.37
CA VAL A 137 4.56 16.46 -4.67
C VAL A 137 6.06 16.23 -4.51
N LEU A 138 6.46 15.03 -4.09
CA LEU A 138 7.87 14.65 -3.96
C LEU A 138 8.63 14.63 -5.29
N LEU A 139 7.92 14.46 -6.42
CA LEU A 139 8.51 14.51 -7.75
C LEU A 139 8.73 15.94 -8.23
N VAL A 140 7.73 16.79 -8.01
CA VAL A 140 7.72 18.15 -8.54
C VAL A 140 8.62 19.08 -7.74
N LEU A 141 8.60 19.00 -6.40
CA LEU A 141 9.34 19.95 -5.54
C LEU A 141 10.87 19.93 -5.75
N PRO A 142 11.56 18.78 -5.83
CA PRO A 142 13.01 18.76 -6.04
C PRO A 142 13.40 19.25 -7.42
N VAL A 143 12.61 18.92 -8.43
CA VAL A 143 12.83 19.34 -9.83
C VAL A 143 12.65 20.86 -9.96
N LEU A 144 11.62 21.43 -9.34
CA LEU A 144 11.43 22.88 -9.29
C LEU A 144 12.59 23.57 -8.54
N THR A 145 13.03 22.99 -7.42
CA THR A 145 14.15 23.54 -6.63
C THR A 145 15.45 23.49 -7.43
N ALA A 146 15.71 22.39 -8.13
CA ALA A 146 16.82 22.24 -9.07
C ALA A 146 16.76 23.26 -10.22
N TYR A 147 15.56 23.52 -10.74
CA TYR A 147 15.34 24.51 -11.80
C TYR A 147 15.61 25.95 -11.32
N VAL A 148 15.19 26.30 -10.10
CA VAL A 148 15.41 27.65 -9.53
C VAL A 148 16.86 27.85 -9.10
N MET A 149 17.51 26.82 -8.55
CA MET A 149 18.85 26.91 -7.97
C MET A 149 19.98 26.40 -8.89
N LYS A 150 19.77 26.36 -10.21
CA LYS A 150 20.64 25.81 -11.29
C LYS A 150 22.16 25.86 -11.08
N GLN A 151 22.71 26.89 -10.43
CA GLN A 151 24.16 27.09 -10.22
C GLN A 151 24.64 27.03 -8.75
N ARG A 152 23.75 26.87 -7.76
CA ARG A 152 24.12 26.91 -6.32
C ARG A 152 24.14 25.55 -5.62
N ILE A 153 23.80 24.46 -6.33
CA ILE A 153 23.73 23.11 -5.76
C ILE A 153 25.05 22.33 -5.93
N GLU A 154 25.91 22.70 -6.90
CA GLU A 154 27.21 22.04 -7.12
C GLU A 154 28.12 21.95 -5.88
N PRO A 155 28.19 22.96 -4.98
CA PRO A 155 28.97 22.84 -3.75
C PRO A 155 28.43 21.77 -2.80
N PHE A 156 27.10 21.58 -2.75
CA PHE A 156 26.47 20.60 -1.87
C PHE A 156 26.73 19.17 -2.35
N ALA A 157 26.79 18.94 -3.66
CA ALA A 157 27.06 17.63 -4.21
C ALA A 157 28.46 17.10 -3.85
N ARG A 158 29.46 17.98 -3.71
CA ARG A 158 30.82 17.61 -3.32
C ARG A 158 30.93 17.12 -1.87
N LEU A 159 30.05 17.56 -0.97
CA LEU A 159 30.06 17.09 0.43
C LEU A 159 29.61 15.64 0.54
N LEU A 160 28.72 15.18 -0.34
CA LEU A 160 28.24 13.79 -0.33
C LEU A 160 29.35 12.78 -0.61
N TYR A 161 30.34 13.16 -1.43
CA TYR A 161 31.47 12.32 -1.82
C TYR A 161 32.57 12.20 -0.75
N ARG A 162 32.60 13.07 0.26
CA ARG A 162 33.66 13.01 1.30
C ARG A 162 33.35 12.00 2.41
N SER A 163 32.11 11.96 2.91
CA SER A 163 31.77 11.11 4.06
C SER A 163 30.25 10.99 4.30
N PRO A 164 29.53 10.11 3.57
CA PRO A 164 28.08 9.94 3.71
C PRO A 164 27.65 9.55 5.13
N ILE A 165 28.49 8.81 5.85
CA ILE A 165 28.23 8.42 7.24
C ILE A 165 28.26 9.63 8.18
N GLN A 166 29.18 10.59 7.97
CA GLN A 166 29.26 11.80 8.80
C GLN A 166 28.05 12.72 8.58
N LEU A 167 27.57 12.81 7.33
CA LEU A 167 26.32 13.51 7.02
C LEU A 167 25.13 12.90 7.77
N LEU A 168 25.05 11.57 7.78
CA LEU A 168 23.98 10.84 8.44
C LEU A 168 24.05 11.00 9.96
N THR A 169 25.23 10.91 10.58
CA THR A 169 25.37 11.09 12.04
C THR A 169 25.10 12.53 12.47
N VAL A 170 25.59 13.53 11.74
CA VAL A 170 25.29 14.95 12.02
C VAL A 170 23.78 15.20 11.86
N GLY A 171 23.18 14.70 10.79
CA GLY A 171 21.74 14.78 10.56
C GLY A 171 20.91 14.12 11.67
N PHE A 172 21.34 12.95 12.14
CA PHE A 172 20.71 12.24 13.25
C PHE A 172 20.77 13.08 14.54
N ILE A 173 21.94 13.60 14.91
CA ILE A 173 22.13 14.43 16.11
C ILE A 173 21.27 15.70 16.03
N ILE A 174 21.23 16.37 14.87
CA ILE A 174 20.38 17.54 14.65
C ILE A 174 18.92 17.16 14.81
N SER A 175 18.47 16.06 14.21
CA SER A 175 17.07 15.62 14.32
C SER A 175 16.68 15.34 15.77
N LEU A 176 17.58 14.75 16.56
CA LEU A 176 17.35 14.50 17.98
C LEU A 176 17.27 15.81 18.79
N SER A 177 18.17 16.75 18.50
CA SER A 177 18.18 18.09 19.11
C SER A 177 16.91 18.87 18.76
N VAL A 178 16.46 18.76 17.51
CA VAL A 178 15.22 19.36 17.01
C VAL A 178 14.01 18.81 17.76
N VAL A 179 13.92 17.48 17.92
CA VAL A 179 12.81 16.84 18.65
C VAL A 179 12.82 17.26 20.11
N ALA A 180 13.98 17.24 20.78
CA ALA A 180 14.11 17.68 22.15
C ALA A 180 13.70 19.16 22.32
N LEU A 181 14.16 20.04 21.42
CA LEU A 181 13.80 21.46 21.43
C LEU A 181 12.32 21.67 21.15
N SER A 182 11.73 20.86 20.27
CA SER A 182 10.30 20.92 19.94
C SER A 182 9.43 20.54 21.14
N ILE A 183 9.82 19.49 21.88
CA ILE A 183 9.14 19.08 23.12
C ILE A 183 9.25 20.20 24.17
N LEU A 184 10.45 20.76 24.35
CA LEU A 184 10.69 21.84 25.30
C LEU A 184 9.85 23.09 24.97
N LEU A 185 9.80 23.49 23.70
CA LEU A 185 9.01 24.63 23.25
C LEU A 185 7.51 24.37 23.36
N SER A 186 7.06 23.14 23.15
CA SER A 186 5.63 22.80 23.22
C SER A 186 5.02 23.01 24.60
N ILE A 187 5.84 23.00 25.67
CA ILE A 187 5.40 23.33 27.04
C ILE A 187 4.96 24.80 27.14
N THR A 188 5.49 25.67 26.26
CA THR A 188 5.17 27.09 26.26
C THR A 188 4.13 27.44 25.20
N ILE A 189 3.16 28.30 25.54
CA ILE A 189 2.17 28.80 24.57
C ILE A 189 2.85 29.51 23.39
N ILE A 190 3.97 30.21 23.66
CA ILE A 190 4.77 30.93 22.66
C ILE A 190 5.59 29.97 21.77
N GLY A 191 5.91 28.77 22.29
CA GLY A 191 6.73 27.81 21.56
C GLY A 191 5.99 27.09 20.44
N ILE A 192 4.66 26.94 20.51
CA ILE A 192 3.88 26.29 19.44
C ILE A 192 4.09 26.98 18.08
N PRO A 193 3.93 28.32 17.94
CA PRO A 193 4.29 29.02 16.70
C PRO A 193 5.74 28.77 16.24
N PHE A 194 6.68 28.71 17.18
CA PHE A 194 8.10 28.52 16.87
C PHE A 194 8.42 27.09 16.41
N VAL A 195 7.75 26.09 16.97
CA VAL A 195 7.83 24.69 16.53
C VAL A 195 7.30 24.55 15.10
N VAL A 196 6.17 25.18 14.78
CA VAL A 196 5.62 25.20 13.41
C VAL A 196 6.62 25.83 12.44
N LEU A 197 7.24 26.96 12.82
CA LEU A 197 8.26 27.62 12.01
C LEU A 197 9.51 26.75 11.81
N MET A 198 9.97 26.06 12.87
CA MET A 198 11.08 25.11 12.82
C MET A 198 10.77 23.96 11.85
N LEU A 199 9.58 23.39 11.95
CA LEU A 199 9.15 22.27 11.12
C LEU A 199 9.06 22.69 9.64
N LEU A 200 8.55 23.90 9.37
CA LEU A 200 8.58 24.48 8.03
C LEU A 200 10.01 24.63 7.49
N LEU A 201 10.95 25.12 8.31
CA LEU A 201 12.36 25.25 7.93
C LEU A 201 12.98 23.89 7.59
N ILE A 202 12.67 22.86 8.38
CA ILE A 202 13.16 21.48 8.13
C ILE A 202 12.61 20.94 6.81
N ILE A 203 11.33 21.19 6.50
CA ILE A 203 10.73 20.81 5.21
C ILE A 203 11.48 21.50 4.06
N LEU A 204 11.77 22.80 4.17
CA LEU A 204 12.53 23.51 3.14
C LEU A 204 13.94 22.94 2.95
N ILE A 205 14.66 22.67 4.05
CA ILE A 205 15.99 22.04 4.00
C ILE A 205 15.92 20.66 3.36
N PHE A 206 14.88 19.89 3.70
CA PHE A 206 14.66 18.57 3.12
C PHE A 206 14.43 18.62 1.62
N ILE A 207 13.61 19.56 1.13
CA ILE A 207 13.36 19.74 -0.31
C ILE A 207 14.67 20.07 -1.06
N VAL A 208 15.49 20.97 -0.51
CA VAL A 208 16.79 21.34 -1.10
C VAL A 208 17.76 20.16 -1.08
N GLY A 209 17.84 19.42 0.03
CA GLY A 209 18.69 18.24 0.14
C GLY A 209 18.26 17.12 -0.81
N LEU A 210 16.95 16.89 -0.94
CA LEU A 210 16.38 15.94 -1.88
C LEU A 210 16.72 16.31 -3.33
N ALA A 211 16.67 17.60 -3.68
CA ALA A 211 17.09 18.08 -4.99
C ALA A 211 18.58 17.79 -5.25
N ALA A 212 19.45 18.08 -4.28
CA ALA A 212 20.89 17.78 -4.40
C ALA A 212 21.16 16.28 -4.58
N MET A 213 20.52 15.43 -3.78
CA MET A 213 20.64 13.97 -3.90
C MET A 213 20.09 13.46 -5.23
N SER A 214 18.97 14.01 -5.71
CA SER A 214 18.39 13.63 -7.00
C SER A 214 19.32 13.91 -8.17
N MET A 215 20.09 15.01 -8.15
CA MET A 215 21.08 15.29 -9.19
C MET A 215 22.19 14.24 -9.20
N ILE A 216 22.70 13.87 -8.03
CA ILE A 216 23.78 12.87 -7.89
C ILE A 216 23.30 11.50 -8.37
N VAL A 217 22.12 11.07 -7.91
CA VAL A 217 21.52 9.80 -8.34
C VAL A 217 21.25 9.82 -9.84
N GLY A 218 20.76 10.94 -10.38
CA GLY A 218 20.52 11.11 -11.81
C GLY A 218 21.78 11.11 -12.68
N GLU A 219 22.93 11.52 -12.14
CA GLU A 219 24.23 11.44 -12.82
C GLU A 219 24.75 10.02 -12.96
N TRP A 220 24.41 9.13 -12.01
CA TRP A 220 24.82 7.72 -12.05
C TRP A 220 24.07 6.94 -13.13
N LEU A 221 22.98 7.48 -13.69
CA LEU A 221 22.22 6.83 -14.74
C LEU A 221 22.91 6.95 -16.11
N PRO A 222 23.04 5.83 -16.86
CA PRO A 222 23.64 5.85 -18.18
C PRO A 222 22.83 6.74 -19.13
N GLY A 223 23.52 7.65 -19.84
CA GLY A 223 22.89 8.61 -20.76
C GLY A 223 22.59 9.99 -20.18
N ASN A 224 22.94 10.24 -18.91
CA ASN A 224 22.79 11.54 -18.27
C ASN A 224 24.10 12.31 -18.03
N ALA A 225 25.25 11.71 -18.35
CA ALA A 225 26.61 12.23 -18.09
C ALA A 225 26.99 13.56 -18.80
N GLY A 226 26.05 14.22 -19.49
CA GLY A 226 26.24 15.54 -20.10
C GLY A 226 24.96 16.35 -20.27
N LYS A 227 23.86 15.93 -19.62
CA LYS A 227 22.56 16.60 -19.73
C LYS A 227 22.40 17.71 -18.69
N SER A 228 21.45 18.62 -18.92
CA SER A 228 21.12 19.73 -18.02
C SER A 228 20.74 19.24 -16.62
N ALA A 229 20.96 20.08 -15.61
CA ALA A 229 20.68 19.77 -14.19
C ALA A 229 19.21 19.33 -13.95
N GLU A 230 18.28 19.82 -14.77
CA GLU A 230 16.86 19.48 -14.72
C GLU A 230 16.60 18.00 -15.07
N ILE A 231 17.22 17.50 -16.12
CA ILE A 231 17.03 16.12 -16.58
C ILE A 231 17.65 15.14 -15.56
N LYS A 232 18.81 15.51 -15.01
CA LYS A 232 19.45 14.76 -13.92
C LYS A 232 18.54 14.72 -12.68
N ALA A 233 18.02 15.86 -12.24
CA ALA A 233 17.10 15.93 -11.11
C ALA A 233 15.81 15.12 -11.35
N PHE A 234 15.21 15.21 -12.54
CA PHE A 234 13.98 14.49 -12.86
C PHE A 234 14.19 12.96 -12.81
N THR A 235 15.22 12.48 -13.50
CA THR A 235 15.53 11.04 -13.56
C THR A 235 15.95 10.49 -12.20
N GLY A 236 16.80 11.19 -11.45
CA GLY A 236 17.20 10.77 -10.12
C GLY A 236 16.07 10.86 -9.09
N THR A 237 15.20 11.87 -9.19
CA THR A 237 13.99 11.94 -8.36
C THR A 237 13.06 10.76 -8.66
N GLY A 238 12.91 10.38 -9.93
CA GLY A 238 12.16 9.19 -10.32
C GLY A 238 12.69 7.91 -9.68
N VAL A 239 14.01 7.72 -9.64
CA VAL A 239 14.65 6.58 -8.98
C VAL A 239 14.42 6.60 -7.47
N ILE A 240 14.60 7.76 -6.83
CA ILE A 240 14.37 7.91 -5.39
C ILE A 240 12.91 7.57 -5.05
N ILE A 241 11.95 8.09 -5.81
CA ILE A 241 10.52 7.83 -5.59
C ILE A 241 10.15 6.36 -5.82
N ALA A 242 10.75 5.71 -6.81
CA ALA A 242 10.58 4.27 -7.01
C ALA A 242 11.03 3.49 -5.76
N CYS A 243 12.17 3.85 -5.18
CA CYS A 243 12.66 3.26 -3.94
C CYS A 243 11.78 3.59 -2.72
N VAL A 244 11.29 4.84 -2.60
CA VAL A 244 10.36 5.26 -1.54
C VAL A 244 9.04 4.50 -1.60
N ASN A 245 8.62 4.04 -2.79
CA ASN A 245 7.38 3.29 -2.94
C ASN A 245 7.50 1.80 -2.56
N LEU A 246 8.68 1.30 -2.18
CA LEU A 246 8.78 -0.05 -1.65
C LEU A 246 8.12 -0.14 -0.26
N PRO A 247 7.21 -1.12 -0.04
CA PRO A 247 6.60 -1.31 1.28
C PRO A 247 7.68 -1.56 2.34
N PHE A 248 7.50 -0.99 3.54
CA PHE A 248 8.45 -0.96 4.67
C PHE A 248 9.76 -0.19 4.45
N PHE A 249 10.43 -0.33 3.31
CA PHE A 249 11.71 0.33 3.05
C PHE A 249 11.57 1.83 2.77
N GLY A 250 10.41 2.26 2.26
CA GLY A 250 10.19 3.64 1.85
C GLY A 250 10.31 4.68 2.98
N SER A 251 9.73 4.40 4.14
CA SER A 251 9.77 5.30 5.29
C SER A 251 11.19 5.42 5.87
N LEU A 252 11.92 4.30 5.95
CA LEU A 252 13.31 4.29 6.40
C LEU A 252 14.20 5.07 5.42
N LEU A 253 13.98 4.90 4.11
CA LEU A 253 14.70 5.65 3.09
C LEU A 253 14.43 7.15 3.19
N LEU A 254 13.16 7.57 3.37
CA LEU A 254 12.83 8.97 3.62
C LEU A 254 13.51 9.54 4.87
N LEU A 255 13.59 8.77 5.96
CA LEU A 255 14.27 9.17 7.18
C LEU A 255 15.78 9.35 6.96
N CYS A 256 16.41 8.42 6.25
CA CYS A 256 17.82 8.54 5.87
C CYS A 256 18.05 9.77 4.97
N LEU A 257 17.19 10.01 3.99
CA LEU A 257 17.25 11.19 3.13
C LEU A 257 17.09 12.49 3.94
N LEU A 258 16.22 12.49 4.95
CA LEU A 258 16.04 13.63 5.86
C LEU A 258 17.33 13.93 6.64
N TRP A 259 17.94 12.91 7.23
CA TRP A 259 19.19 13.08 7.95
C TRP A 259 20.33 13.55 7.05
N ILE A 260 20.47 12.98 5.86
CA ILE A 260 21.47 13.43 4.89
C ILE A 260 21.23 14.90 4.51
N SER A 261 19.98 15.30 4.28
CA SER A 261 19.60 16.69 3.96
C SER A 261 19.96 17.67 5.08
N LEU A 262 19.63 17.33 6.33
CA LEU A 262 19.98 18.14 7.50
C LEU A 262 21.50 18.22 7.71
N GLY A 263 22.21 17.11 7.55
CA GLY A 263 23.66 17.05 7.65
C GLY A 263 24.36 17.93 6.60
N MET A 264 23.89 17.88 5.34
CA MET A 264 24.44 18.71 4.26
C MET A 264 24.29 20.20 4.57
N MET A 265 23.11 20.61 5.03
CA MET A 265 22.86 22.01 5.36
C MET A 265 23.72 22.49 6.54
N ALA A 266 23.83 21.68 7.60
CA ALA A 266 24.60 22.03 8.78
C ALA A 266 26.10 22.19 8.47
N MET A 267 26.66 21.28 7.69
CA MET A 267 28.06 21.37 7.29
C MET A 267 28.31 22.56 6.35
N TRP A 268 27.39 22.85 5.44
CA TRP A 268 27.49 24.03 4.58
C TRP A 268 27.47 25.35 5.38
N ILE A 269 26.61 25.45 6.40
CA ILE A 269 26.57 26.61 7.31
C ILE A 269 27.91 26.73 8.05
N ARG A 270 28.44 25.63 8.57
CA ARG A 270 29.73 25.61 9.29
C ARG A 270 30.90 26.07 8.42
N GLU A 271 31.03 25.55 7.20
CA GLU A 271 32.08 25.99 6.27
C GLU A 271 32.00 27.49 5.95
N LYS A 272 30.79 28.03 5.83
CA LYS A 272 30.58 29.46 5.56
C LYS A 272 30.97 30.32 6.76
N MET A 273 30.70 29.85 7.98
CA MET A 273 31.11 30.53 9.21
C MET A 273 32.63 30.51 9.39
N ASP A 274 33.28 29.39 9.10
CA ASP A 274 34.75 29.25 9.23
C ASP A 274 35.48 30.13 8.20
N LYS A 275 35.00 30.20 6.95
CA LYS A 275 35.54 31.14 5.95
C LYS A 275 35.38 32.60 6.35
N LYS A 276 34.26 32.95 7.00
CA LYS A 276 34.03 34.32 7.49
C LYS A 276 34.96 34.67 8.67
N LYS A 277 35.27 33.69 9.54
CA LYS A 277 36.24 33.86 10.63
C LYS A 277 37.68 34.00 10.15
N GLN A 278 38.05 33.36 9.04
CA GLN A 278 39.38 33.47 8.44
C GLN A 278 39.59 34.77 7.64
N ALA A 279 38.50 35.48 7.33
CA ALA A 279 38.53 36.75 6.60
C ALA A 279 38.44 38.00 7.49
N LEU A 280 38.35 37.81 8.81
CA LEU A 280 38.38 38.83 9.87
C LEU A 280 39.72 38.72 10.62
#